data_AF-A0A392TUG8-F1
#
_entry.id   AF-A0A392TUG8-F1
#
_cell.length_a   1.000
_cell.length_b   1.000
_cell.length_c   1.000
_cell.angle_alpha   90.00
_cell.angle_beta   90.00
_cell.angle_gamma   90.00
#
_symmetry.space_group_name_H-M   'P 1'
#
loop_
_entity.id
_entity.type
_entity.pdbx_description
1 polymer ?
#
loop_
_entity_poly.entity_id
_entity_poly.type
_entity_poly.pdbx_seq_one_letter_code
_entity_poly.pdbx_strand_id
1 'polypeptide(L)' 'MQAPVLTIPDLNRSFVVYCDASAKGLGCVLMQDDRVVAYAS' A
#
# COMPACT_ATOMS: atom_id res chain seq x y z
N MET A 1 -3.12 8.55 -16.80
CA MET A 1 -2.66 7.56 -15.80
C MET A 1 -3.76 7.47 -14.74
N GLN A 2 -4.31 6.28 -14.48
CA GLN A 2 -5.45 6.09 -13.57
C GLN A 2 -4.94 5.68 -12.18
N ALA A 3 -5.58 6.18 -11.13
CA ALA A 3 -5.28 5.73 -9.77
C ALA A 3 -5.67 4.25 -9.60
N PRO A 4 -4.86 3.43 -8.91
CA PRO A 4 -5.21 2.03 -8.66
C PRO A 4 -6.46 1.92 -7.78
N VAL A 5 -7.31 0.94 -8.09
CA VAL A 5 -8.49 0.63 -7.28
C VAL A 5 -8.04 -0.12 -6.02
N LEU A 6 -8.51 0.34 -4.85
CA LEU A 6 -8.22 -0.30 -3.58
C LEU A 6 -9.01 -1.61 -3.44
N THR A 7 -8.41 -2.61 -2.80
CA THR A 7 -9.07 -3.86 -2.45
C THR A 7 -9.46 -3.88 -0.97
N ILE A 8 -10.49 -4.65 -0.63
CA ILE A 8 -10.90 -4.87 0.76
C ILE A 8 -9.86 -5.78 1.42
N PRO A 9 -9.31 -5.42 2.60
CA PRO A 9 -8.31 -6.25 3.27
C PRO A 9 -8.91 -7.57 3.76
N ASP A 10 -8.15 -8.65 3.62
CA ASP A 10 -8.42 -9.93 4.29
C ASP A 10 -7.53 -10.04 5.52
N LEU A 11 -8.14 -9.92 6.70
CA LEU A 11 -7.43 -9.95 7.98
C LEU A 11 -6.78 -11.31 8.29
N ASN A 12 -7.11 -12.36 7.55
CA ASN A 12 -6.52 -13.69 7.71
C ASN A 12 -5.29 -13.91 6.82
N ARG A 13 -4.97 -12.95 5.95
CA ARG A 13 -3.81 -13.01 5.05
C ARG A 13 -2.69 -12.10 5.55
N SER A 14 -1.47 -12.45 5.15
CA SER A 14 -0.31 -11.60 5.43
C SER A 14 -0.40 -10.30 4.64
N PHE A 15 0.06 -9.22 5.26
CA PHE A 15 0.22 -7.93 4.62
C PHE A 15 1.70 -7.70 4.30
N VAL A 16 1.95 -6.97 3.22
CA VAL A 16 3.28 -6.45 2.87
C VAL A 16 3.19 -4.93 2.83
N VAL A 17 4.14 -4.26 3.45
CA VAL A 17 4.27 -2.80 3.40
C VAL A 17 5.50 -2.45 2.60
N TYR A 18 5.31 -1.67 1.53
CA TYR A 18 6.39 -1.04 0.79
C TYR A 18 6.47 0.42 1.20
N CYS A 19 7.65 0.89 1.59
CA CYS A 19 7.89 2.28 1.93
C CYS A 19 9.02 2.85 1.08
N ASP A 20 8.84 4.09 0.64
CA ASP A 20 9.86 4.90 -0.01
C ASP A 20 10.00 6.22 0.74
N ALA A 21 11.24 6.68 0.91
CA ALA A 21 11.56 7.83 1.74
C ALA A 21 12.50 8.79 1.01
N SER A 22 12.25 10.08 1.20
CA SER A 22 13.13 11.17 0.77
C SER A 22 13.34 12.16 1.90
N ALA A 23 14.27 13.10 1.72
CA ALA A 23 14.49 14.19 2.69
C ALA A 23 13.25 15.07 2.92
N LYS A 24 12.23 15.01 2.04
CA LYS A 24 11.03 15.85 2.10
C LYS A 24 9.80 15.11 2.63
N GLY A 25 9.85 13.79 2.75
CA GLY A 25 8.69 13.01 3.13
C GLY A 25 8.88 11.51 2.93
N LEU A 26 7.95 10.77 3.53
CA LEU A 26 7.84 9.33 3.46
C LEU A 26 6.52 8.98 2.76
N GLY A 27 6.49 7.89 2.01
CA GLY A 27 5.28 7.30 1.48
C GLY A 27 5.32 5.80 1.68
N CYS A 28 4.18 5.19 1.99
CA CYS A 28 4.05 3.76 2.09
C CYS A 28 2.78 3.26 1.39
N VAL A 29 2.83 2.02 0.92
CA VAL A 29 1.71 1.30 0.32
C VAL A 29 1.54 -0.02 1.06
N LEU A 30 0.33 -0.29 1.53
CA LEU A 30 -0.07 -1.57 2.11
C LEU A 30 -0.64 -2.46 1.01
N MET A 31 -0.13 -3.69 0.91
CA MET A 31 -0.50 -4.64 -0.15
C MET A 31 -0.81 -6.04 0.39
N GLN A 32 -1.71 -6.75 -0.30
CA GLN A 32 -2.00 -8.18 -0.13
C GLN A 32 -2.19 -8.81 -1.51
N ASP A 33 -1.55 -9.96 -1.77
CA ASP A 33 -1.66 -10.70 -3.04
C ASP A 33 -1.53 -9.80 -4.28
N ASP A 34 -0.49 -8.97 -4.30
CA ASP A 34 -0.18 -7.99 -5.35
C ASP A 34 -1.24 -6.92 -5.61
N ARG A 35 -2.18 -6.74 -4.68
CA ARG A 35 -3.20 -5.69 -4.72
C ARG A 35 -2.99 -4.64 -3.65
N VAL A 36 -3.27 -3.39 -4.00
CA VAL A 36 -3.18 -2.26 -3.06
C VAL A 36 -4.40 -2.24 -2.15
N VAL A 37 -4.14 -2.18 -0.84
CA VAL A 37 -5.16 -2.03 0.20
C VAL A 37 -5.28 -0.57 0.62
N ALA A 38 -4.15 0.10 0.87
CA ALA A 38 -4.12 1.48 1.33
C ALA A 38 -2.82 2.19 0.94
N TYR A 39 -2.90 3.53 0.87
CA TYR A 39 -1.75 4.44 0.77
C TYR A 39 -1.61 5.23 2.06
N ALA A 40 -0.38 5.52 2.46
CA ALA A 40 -0.04 6.39 3.59
C ALA A 40 1.13 7.31 3.22
N SER A 41 1.16 8.54 3.77
CA SER A 41 2.27 9.49 3.67
C SER A 41 2.50 10.20 4.98
#